data_AF-A0A5E4G7E3-F1
#
_entry.id   AF-A0A5E4G7E3-F1
#
_cell.length_a   1.000
_cell.length_b   1.000
_cell.length_c   1.000
_cell.angle_alpha   90.00
_cell.angle_beta   90.00
_cell.angle_gamma   90.00
#
_symmetry.space_group_name_H-M   'P 1'
#
loop_
_entity.id
_entity.type
_entity.pdbx_description
1 polymer ?
#
loop_
_entity_poly.entity_id
_entity_poly.type
_entity_poly.pdbx_seq_one_letter_code
_entity_poly.pdbx_strand_id
1 'polypeptide(L)'
;YVDDILLACTNLTMLHDCKNFLSKNFEMTDLAEASYVLGIYISKDRKNGVLGLSQKSYIEKVLKRFNMQNCTGSDIPISKGDKLSTEQAPKTEQEKLEMVDKPYASLVGSLMYAH
;
A
#
# COMPACT_ATOMS: atom_id res chain seq x y z
N TYR A 1 7.44 17.66 10.52
CA TYR A 1 7.70 16.31 9.95
C TYR A 1 7.34 15.34 11.05
N VAL A 2 6.54 14.32 10.76
CA VAL A 2 6.04 13.35 11.74
C VAL A 2 6.49 11.98 11.27
N ASP A 3 7.22 11.27 12.12
CA ASP A 3 7.70 9.92 11.86
C ASP A 3 6.91 8.91 12.70
N ASP A 4 6.59 7.76 12.09
CA ASP A 4 5.99 6.63 12.79
C ASP A 4 7.08 5.75 13.40
N ILE A 5 6.93 5.38 14.68
CA ILE A 5 7.83 4.44 15.37
C ILE A 5 7.03 3.22 15.81
N LEU A 6 7.49 2.03 15.40
CA LEU A 6 6.93 0.76 15.86
C LEU A 6 7.83 0.14 16.94
N LEU A 7 7.27 -0.05 18.14
CA LEU A 7 7.97 -0.70 19.24
C LEU A 7 7.46 -2.14 19.41
N ALA A 8 8.38 -3.10 19.45
CA ALA A 8 8.09 -4.52 19.71
C ALA A 8 8.93 -5.01 20.89
N CYS A 9 8.28 -5.65 21.87
CA CYS A 9 8.95 -6.20 23.03
C CYS A 9 8.16 -7.39 23.60
N THR A 10 8.85 -8.35 24.18
CA THR A 10 8.25 -9.49 24.93
C THR A 10 7.97 -9.15 26.39
N ASN A 11 8.55 -8.07 26.92
CA ASN A 11 8.37 -7.58 28.28
C ASN A 11 7.64 -6.22 28.28
N LEU A 12 6.43 -6.18 28.83
CA LEU A 12 5.61 -4.96 28.86
C LEU A 12 6.21 -3.86 29.72
N THR A 13 6.91 -4.19 30.81
CA THR A 13 7.57 -3.19 31.67
C THR A 13 8.67 -2.48 30.89
N MET A 14 9.53 -3.23 30.19
CA MET A 14 10.57 -2.64 29.34
C MET A 14 9.99 -1.80 28.20
N LEU A 15 8.88 -2.24 27.61
CA LEU A 15 8.17 -1.46 26.59
C LEU A 15 7.69 -0.12 27.14
N HIS A 16 7.11 -0.12 28.34
CA HIS A 16 6.62 1.09 29.00
C HIS A 16 7.77 2.03 29.39
N ASP A 17 8.87 1.50 29.92
CA ASP A 17 10.05 2.28 30.25
C ASP A 17 10.65 2.94 29.00
N CYS A 18 10.70 2.20 27.89
CA CYS A 18 11.15 2.73 26.60
C CYS A 18 10.21 3.83 26.07
N LYS A 19 8.89 3.63 26.12
CA LYS A 19 7.89 4.65 25.76
C LYS A 19 8.06 5.93 26.60
N ASN A 20 8.22 5.78 27.91
CA ASN A 20 8.42 6.89 28.83
C ASN A 20 9.73 7.63 28.56
N PHE A 21 10.80 6.90 28.27
CA PHE A 21 12.08 7.50 27.89
C PHE A 21 11.95 8.32 26.61
N LEU A 22 11.35 7.75 25.56
CA LEU A 22 11.15 8.45 24.29
C LEU A 22 10.25 9.68 24.43
N SER A 23 9.13 9.55 25.15
CA SER A 23 8.16 10.64 25.35
C SER A 23 8.70 11.82 26.17
N LYS A 24 9.75 11.58 26.98
CA LYS A 24 10.45 12.65 27.70
C LYS A 24 11.41 13.43 26.83
N ASN A 25 11.95 12.80 25.78
CA ASN A 25 12.96 13.39 24.91
C ASN A 25 12.37 13.93 23.60
N PHE A 26 11.20 13.43 23.19
CA PHE A 26 10.55 13.77 21.92
C PHE A 26 9.06 14.02 22.12
N GLU A 27 8.52 14.99 21.38
CA GLU A 27 7.06 15.18 21.29
C GLU A 27 6.47 14.03 20.48
N MET A 28 5.80 13.11 21.16
CA MET A 28 5.20 11.92 20.55
C MET A 28 3.85 11.60 21.17
N THR A 29 2.97 10.97 20.38
CA THR A 29 1.66 10.50 20.84
C THR A 29 1.65 8.98 20.82
N ASP A 30 1.26 8.36 21.93
CA ASP A 30 1.03 6.91 21.98
C ASP A 30 -0.28 6.57 21.28
N LEU A 31 -0.19 5.86 20.15
CA LEU A 31 -1.33 5.38 19.38
C LEU A 31 -1.85 4.02 19.88
N ALA A 32 -1.44 3.62 21.09
CA ALA A 32 -1.75 2.36 21.72
C ALA A 32 -1.25 1.16 20.90
N GLU A 33 -2.04 0.09 20.82
CA GLU A 33 -1.66 -1.10 20.09
C GLU A 33 -1.63 -0.82 18.58
N ALA A 34 -0.47 -1.03 17.95
CA ALA A 34 -0.27 -0.75 16.53
C ALA A 34 -1.27 -1.51 15.65
N SER A 35 -2.09 -0.77 14.90
CA SER A 35 -3.03 -1.27 13.90
C SER A 35 -2.65 -0.81 12.49
N TYR A 36 -1.89 0.27 12.37
CA TYR A 36 -1.30 0.77 11.13
C TYR A 36 0.13 1.23 11.35
N VAL A 37 0.99 1.04 10.36
CA VAL A 37 2.34 1.64 10.30
C VAL A 37 2.62 2.01 8.85
N LEU A 38 3.03 3.25 8.57
CA LEU A 38 3.33 3.72 7.20
C LEU A 38 2.18 3.45 6.19
N GLY A 39 0.93 3.47 6.66
CA GLY A 39 -0.25 3.17 5.84
C GLY A 39 -0.53 1.69 5.59
N ILE A 40 0.27 0.77 6.13
CA ILE A 40 0.06 -0.68 6.09
C ILE A 40 -0.75 -1.10 7.32
N TYR A 41 -1.86 -1.81 7.10
CA TYR A 41 -2.65 -2.37 8.19
C TYR A 41 -1.95 -3.60 8.78
N ILE A 42 -1.93 -3.70 10.11
CA ILE A 42 -1.35 -4.82 10.85
C ILE A 42 -2.46 -5.59 11.54
N SER A 43 -2.65 -6.85 11.17
CA SER A 43 -3.49 -7.80 11.91
C SER A 43 -2.64 -8.70 12.80
N LYS A 44 -3.12 -8.97 14.01
CA LYS A 44 -2.43 -9.82 14.99
C LYS A 44 -3.38 -10.89 15.51
N ASP A 45 -3.15 -12.12 15.09
CA ASP A 45 -3.79 -13.28 15.69
C ASP A 45 -2.84 -13.88 16.74
N ARG A 46 -2.99 -13.41 17.98
CA ARG A 46 -2.16 -13.86 19.10
C ARG A 46 -2.42 -15.31 19.48
N LYS A 47 -3.60 -15.86 19.19
CA LYS A 47 -3.94 -17.25 19.54
C LYS A 47 -3.17 -18.21 18.65
N ASN A 48 -3.09 -17.89 17.36
CA ASN A 48 -2.36 -18.70 16.38
C ASN A 48 -0.92 -18.22 16.14
N GLY A 49 -0.50 -17.12 16.77
CA GLY A 49 0.83 -16.54 16.61
C GLY A 49 1.07 -15.95 15.21
N VAL A 50 0.02 -15.53 14.52
CA VAL A 50 0.10 -15.01 13.14
C VAL A 50 0.08 -13.48 13.13
N LEU A 51 1.02 -12.89 12.39
CA LEU A 51 1.05 -11.48 12.05
C LEU A 51 0.71 -11.32 10.57
N GLY A 52 -0.35 -10.58 10.26
CA GLY A 52 -0.74 -10.25 8.90
C GLY A 52 -0.48 -8.79 8.59
N LEU A 53 -0.08 -8.51 7.35
CA LEU A 53 0.04 -7.17 6.81
C LEU A 53 -0.93 -7.03 5.66
N SER A 54 -1.60 -5.88 5.56
CA SER A 54 -2.53 -5.60 4.46
C SER A 54 -2.38 -4.19 3.94
N GLN A 55 -2.19 -4.08 2.62
CA GLN A 55 -2.19 -2.82 1.89
C GLN A 55 -3.53 -2.55 1.19
N LYS A 56 -4.63 -3.19 1.62
CA LYS A 56 -5.95 -3.03 1.00
C LYS A 56 -6.34 -1.55 0.78
N SER A 57 -6.13 -0.70 1.80
CA SER A 57 -6.44 0.72 1.72
C SER A 57 -5.58 1.47 0.68
N TYR A 58 -4.34 1.03 0.45
CA TYR A 58 -3.49 1.58 -0.62
C TYR A 58 -4.04 1.20 -1.99
N ILE A 59 -4.39 -0.08 -2.19
CA ILE A 59 -4.98 -0.56 -3.45
C ILE A 59 -6.29 0.18 -3.76
N GLU A 60 -7.18 0.34 -2.77
CA GLU A 60 -8.42 1.10 -2.94
C GLU A 60 -8.18 2.55 -3.34
N LYS A 61 -7.14 3.20 -2.77
CA LYS A 61 -6.74 4.56 -3.17
C LYS A 61 -6.21 4.61 -4.60
N VAL A 62 -5.42 3.62 -5.02
CA VAL A 62 -4.91 3.50 -6.40
C VAL A 62 -6.08 3.32 -7.37
N LEU A 63 -6.98 2.36 -7.12
CA LEU A 63 -8.16 2.14 -7.95
C LEU A 63 -9.01 3.40 -8.09
N LYS A 64 -9.27 4.10 -6.97
CA LYS A 64 -10.01 5.36 -6.97
C LYS A 64 -9.32 6.44 -7.80
N ARG A 65 -7.99 6.58 -7.68
CA ARG A 65 -7.19 7.58 -8.38
C ARG A 65 -7.24 7.43 -9.89
N PHE A 66 -7.32 6.20 -10.40
CA PHE A 66 -7.34 5.91 -11.83
C PHE A 66 -8.74 5.54 -12.35
N ASN A 67 -9.80 5.83 -11.59
CA ASN A 67 -11.20 5.53 -11.94
C ASN A 67 -11.49 4.05 -12.21
N MET A 68 -10.80 3.15 -11.51
CA MET A 68 -10.89 1.69 -11.65
C MET A 68 -11.64 1.01 -10.51
N GLN A 69 -12.35 1.74 -9.64
CA GLN A 69 -13.11 1.17 -8.51
C GLN A 69 -14.10 0.06 -8.88
N ASN A 70 -14.59 0.03 -10.13
CA ASN A 70 -15.53 -0.97 -10.62
C ASN A 70 -14.88 -1.98 -11.59
N CYS A 71 -13.54 -2.05 -11.66
CA CYS A 71 -12.88 -3.02 -12.51
C CYS A 71 -13.11 -4.45 -12.00
N THR A 72 -13.24 -5.41 -12.93
CA THR A 72 -13.27 -6.82 -12.59
C THR A 72 -11.86 -7.31 -12.27
N GLY A 73 -11.72 -8.05 -11.17
CA GLY A 73 -10.47 -8.74 -10.86
C GLY A 73 -10.18 -9.86 -11.88
N SER A 74 -8.91 -10.17 -12.08
CA SER A 74 -8.43 -11.32 -12.82
C SER A 74 -7.37 -12.01 -11.97
N ASP A 75 -7.37 -13.35 -11.96
CA ASP A 75 -6.35 -14.15 -11.27
C ASP A 75 -4.96 -14.00 -11.91
N ILE A 76 -4.93 -13.54 -13.16
CA ILE A 76 -3.70 -13.37 -13.93
C ILE A 76 -3.67 -11.95 -14.51
N PRO A 77 -2.63 -11.15 -14.25
CA PRO A 77 -2.52 -9.78 -14.76
C PRO A 77 -2.29 -9.72 -16.28
N ILE A 78 -1.64 -10.74 -16.86
CA ILE A 78 -1.43 -10.91 -18.30
C ILE A 78 -1.39 -12.40 -18.64
N SER A 79 -2.07 -12.83 -19.69
CA SER A 79 -2.13 -14.26 -20.01
C SER A 79 -0.77 -14.73 -20.53
N LYS A 80 -0.35 -15.94 -20.12
CA LYS A 80 0.89 -16.54 -20.63
C LYS A 80 0.76 -16.73 -22.14
N GLY A 81 1.58 -16.01 -22.91
CA GLY A 81 1.56 -16.03 -24.37
C GLY A 81 1.08 -14.73 -25.02
N ASP A 82 0.55 -13.78 -24.23
CA ASP A 82 0.27 -12.44 -24.72
C ASP A 82 1.58 -11.77 -25.17
N LYS A 83 1.68 -11.49 -26.47
CA LYS A 83 2.79 -10.75 -27.06
C LYS A 83 2.33 -9.32 -27.29
N LEU A 84 2.77 -8.43 -26.40
CA LEU A 84 2.60 -7.01 -26.61
C LEU A 84 3.56 -6.53 -27.69
N SER A 85 3.06 -5.73 -28.62
CA SER A 85 3.86 -5.23 -29.75
C SER A 85 3.48 -3.80 -30.13
N THR A 86 4.34 -3.15 -30.90
CA THR A 86 4.10 -1.77 -31.35
C THR A 86 2.87 -1.65 -32.23
N GLU A 87 2.39 -2.75 -32.83
CA GLU A 87 1.16 -2.76 -33.60
C GLU A 87 -0.09 -2.52 -32.74
N GLN A 88 -0.01 -2.69 -31.41
CA GLN A 88 -1.09 -2.41 -30.46
C GLN A 88 -1.01 -1.00 -29.87
N ALA A 89 0.03 -0.23 -30.20
CA ALA A 89 0.10 1.18 -29.80
C ALA A 89 -0.94 2.01 -30.57
N PRO A 90 -1.44 3.11 -30.00
CA PRO A 90 -2.34 4.04 -30.69
C PRO A 90 -1.76 4.49 -32.03
N LYS A 91 -2.49 4.27 -33.13
CA LYS A 91 -2.07 4.65 -34.50
C LYS A 91 -2.80 5.88 -34.99
N THR A 92 -4.07 5.99 -34.67
CA THR A 92 -4.92 7.11 -35.10
C THR A 92 -4.86 8.28 -34.12
N GLU A 93 -5.15 9.49 -34.59
CA GLU A 93 -5.23 10.67 -33.72
C GLU A 93 -6.32 10.53 -32.66
N GLN A 94 -7.42 9.84 -32.99
CA GLN A 94 -8.49 9.54 -32.04
C GLN A 94 -8.01 8.64 -30.90
N GLU A 95 -7.34 7.52 -31.21
CA GLU A 95 -6.77 6.62 -30.19
C GLU A 95 -5.72 7.31 -29.34
N LYS A 96 -4.91 8.20 -29.93
CA LYS A 96 -3.94 8.99 -29.17
C LYS A 96 -4.65 9.94 -28.21
N LEU A 97 -5.70 10.63 -28.66
CA LEU A 97 -6.49 11.54 -27.82
C LEU A 97 -7.09 10.79 -26.61
N GLU A 98 -7.59 9.58 -26.82
CA GLU A 98 -8.14 8.68 -25.78
C GLU A 98 -7.11 8.15 -24.80
N MET A 99 -5.81 8.31 -25.10
CA MET A 99 -4.72 7.89 -24.22
C MET A 99 -4.10 9.07 -23.47
N VAL A 100 -4.39 10.31 -23.87
CA VAL A 100 -3.87 11.53 -23.20
C VAL A 100 -4.30 11.59 -21.74
N ASP A 101 -5.52 11.14 -21.43
CA ASP A 101 -6.10 11.15 -20.09
C ASP A 101 -5.81 9.86 -19.29
N LYS A 102 -5.07 8.91 -19.87
CA LYS A 102 -4.70 7.63 -19.25
C LYS A 102 -3.23 7.64 -18.82
N PRO A 103 -2.91 8.01 -17.57
CA PRO A 103 -1.53 8.08 -17.08
C PRO A 103 -0.96 6.68 -16.78
N TYR A 104 -0.77 5.86 -17.81
CA TYR A 104 -0.35 4.46 -17.71
C TYR A 104 0.94 4.28 -16.89
N ALA A 105 1.97 5.09 -17.16
CA ALA A 105 3.22 5.04 -16.40
C ALA A 105 3.02 5.33 -14.90
N SER A 106 2.11 6.23 -14.55
CA SER A 106 1.80 6.53 -13.15
C SER A 106 1.00 5.40 -12.48
N LEU A 107 0.07 4.75 -13.20
CA LEU A 107 -0.67 3.59 -12.70
C LEU A 107 0.30 2.43 -12.44
N VAL A 108 1.10 2.06 -13.44
CA VAL A 108 2.12 0.99 -13.31
C VAL A 108 3.10 1.31 -12.19
N GLY A 109 3.59 2.56 -12.13
CA GLY A 109 4.48 3.00 -11.05
C GLY A 109 3.84 2.92 -9.67
N SER A 110 2.53 3.17 -9.54
CA SER A 110 1.82 3.00 -8.27
C SER A 110 1.70 1.52 -7.88
N LEU A 111 1.46 0.63 -8.84
CA LEU A 111 1.39 -0.81 -8.60
C LEU A 111 2.73 -1.41 -8.16
N MET A 112 3.86 -0.80 -8.50
CA MET A 112 5.18 -1.25 -8.01
C MET A 112 5.32 -1.13 -6.49
N TYR A 113 4.49 -0.33 -5.81
CA TYR A 113 4.48 -0.17 -4.35
C TYR A 113 3.39 -1.00 -3.67
N ALA A 114 2.61 -1.79 -4.42
CA ALA A 114 1.63 -2.72 -3.89
C ALA A 114 2.32 -4.05 -3.49
N HIS A 115 2.29 -4.38 -2.21
CA HIS A 115 2.87 -5.61 -1.65
C HIS A 115 1.88 -6.39 -0.77
#